data_AF-A0A7W7D1K0-F1
#
_entry.id   AF-A0A7W7D1K0-F1
#
_cell.length_a   1.000
_cell.length_b   1.000
_cell.length_c   1.000
_cell.angle_alpha   90.00
_cell.angle_beta   90.00
_cell.angle_gamma   90.00
#
_symmetry.space_group_name_H-M   'P 1'
#
loop_
_entity.id
_entity.type
_entity.pdbx_description
1 polymer ?
#
loop_
_entity_poly.entity_id
_entity_poly.type
_entity_poly.pdbx_seq_one_letter_code
_entity_poly.pdbx_strand_id
1 'polypeptide(L)'
;MRTDVDLPAPGLLWTRWATLSAALTGIGHADVWFVDDRGAHHDDHGGSWARFALVDGARAVLFGYDRDHSATAAADPPIDLLTGAPEWLPWGDLTALAEADRLGFVLWHAEGRWSRTRYSDGLGDGLVQTVRPVLSNENTLQELAEVITEWGQHDLGTPAERDAVRSASEDLLTAAIRGEVTAAAFERLLGRLAEPALDLRAALFAAGRGGITAGTRPPRIPAGERPPMRRVRRLSQGEHDRMVWAAMQGANELNRPEPPETAELSSLAAWMRDRSPQQDGRCTVLAYADPTSLSVQPGNYPPADRPGERRFGAFREVSDLLRSLRRAESDPRYGRWLFLRVQTTPTEILVERRYDSWPKWWADDGVSGPWRTNLQEEMDGRAAQWRPEWTRLLDPEVAYKPAGQ
;
A
#
# COMPACT_ATOMS: atom_id res chain seq x y z
N MET A 1 -10.61 -24.46 0.78
CA MET A 1 -10.92 -23.41 1.76
C MET A 1 -11.46 -22.17 1.02
N ARG A 2 -12.71 -22.25 0.56
CA ARG A 2 -13.39 -21.17 -0.18
C ARG A 2 -14.57 -20.69 0.66
N THR A 3 -14.99 -19.46 0.47
CA THR A 3 -16.21 -18.95 1.08
C THR A 3 -17.07 -18.28 0.01
N ASP A 4 -18.37 -18.34 0.19
CA ASP A 4 -19.32 -17.65 -0.66
C ASP A 4 -19.44 -16.20 -0.23
N VAL A 5 -19.68 -15.33 -1.21
CA VAL A 5 -19.86 -13.91 -0.99
C VAL A 5 -21.20 -13.51 -1.57
N ASP A 6 -21.98 -12.78 -0.79
CA ASP A 6 -23.22 -12.21 -1.27
C ASP A 6 -22.90 -10.96 -2.10
N LEU A 7 -23.04 -11.09 -3.42
CA LEU A 7 -22.84 -10.02 -4.39
C LEU A 7 -23.94 -10.09 -5.45
N PRO A 8 -24.31 -8.96 -6.07
CA PRO A 8 -25.23 -8.96 -7.19
C PRO A 8 -24.77 -9.88 -8.33
N ALA A 9 -25.72 -10.35 -9.14
CA ALA A 9 -25.40 -11.07 -10.37
C ALA A 9 -24.44 -10.24 -11.24
N PRO A 10 -23.45 -10.86 -11.90
CA PRO A 10 -22.43 -10.15 -12.68
C PRO A 10 -22.98 -9.13 -13.67
N GLY A 11 -24.12 -9.43 -14.31
CA GLY A 11 -24.79 -8.52 -15.24
C GLY A 11 -25.26 -7.23 -14.57
N LEU A 12 -25.84 -7.30 -13.36
CA LEU A 12 -26.28 -6.10 -12.64
C LEU A 12 -25.10 -5.24 -12.19
N LEU A 13 -24.04 -5.88 -11.68
CA LEU A 13 -22.82 -5.19 -11.30
C LEU A 13 -22.17 -4.51 -12.52
N TRP A 14 -22.15 -5.19 -13.67
CA TRP A 14 -21.65 -4.65 -14.93
C TRP A 14 -22.42 -3.42 -15.38
N THR A 15 -23.75 -3.52 -15.44
CA THR A 15 -24.61 -2.42 -15.88
C THR A 15 -24.41 -1.17 -15.03
N ARG A 16 -24.34 -1.31 -13.71
CA ARG A 16 -24.08 -0.17 -12.80
C ARG A 16 -22.72 0.46 -13.07
N TRP A 17 -21.68 -0.36 -13.24
CA TRP A 17 -20.33 0.11 -13.57
C TRP A 17 -20.30 0.87 -14.89
N ALA A 18 -20.93 0.32 -15.93
CA ALA A 18 -21.02 0.95 -17.24
C ALA A 18 -21.78 2.28 -17.19
N THR A 19 -22.85 2.37 -16.38
CA THR A 19 -23.60 3.61 -16.18
C THR A 19 -22.75 4.70 -15.53
N LEU A 20 -22.04 4.37 -14.44
CA LEU A 20 -21.14 5.31 -13.77
C LEU A 20 -19.99 5.76 -14.67
N SER A 21 -19.39 4.80 -15.39
CA SER A 21 -18.33 5.08 -16.36
C SER A 21 -18.78 6.07 -17.44
N ALA A 22 -19.98 5.85 -18.01
CA ALA A 22 -20.51 6.72 -19.03
C ALA A 22 -20.87 8.12 -18.50
N ALA A 23 -21.44 8.20 -17.30
CA ALA A 23 -21.77 9.47 -16.66
C ALA A 23 -20.51 10.31 -16.40
N LEU A 24 -19.48 9.72 -15.76
CA LEU A 24 -18.21 10.40 -15.46
C LEU A 24 -17.42 10.76 -16.72
N THR A 25 -17.41 9.88 -17.72
CA THR A 25 -16.79 10.20 -19.03
C THR A 25 -17.48 11.39 -19.69
N GLY A 26 -18.80 11.48 -19.59
CA GLY A 26 -19.59 12.61 -20.11
C GLY A 26 -19.23 13.95 -19.49
N ILE A 27 -18.61 13.96 -18.32
CA ILE A 27 -18.19 15.17 -17.60
C ILE A 27 -16.66 15.29 -17.50
N GLY A 28 -15.91 14.55 -18.32
CA GLY A 28 -14.45 14.69 -18.43
C GLY A 28 -13.61 13.84 -17.46
N HIS A 29 -14.22 12.96 -16.68
CA HIS A 29 -13.55 12.09 -15.70
C HIS A 29 -13.48 10.63 -16.19
N ALA A 30 -12.92 10.45 -17.38
CA ALA A 30 -12.89 9.16 -18.10
C ALA A 30 -11.86 8.14 -17.56
N ASP A 31 -11.14 8.49 -16.50
CA ASP A 31 -10.10 7.69 -15.84
C ASP A 31 -10.51 7.17 -14.46
N VAL A 32 -11.58 7.70 -13.85
CA VAL A 32 -12.05 7.26 -12.52
C VAL A 32 -12.84 5.96 -12.63
N TRP A 33 -13.88 5.92 -13.48
CA TRP A 33 -14.63 4.72 -13.82
C TRP A 33 -14.62 4.55 -15.34
N PHE A 34 -14.05 3.46 -15.83
CA PHE A 34 -13.95 3.25 -17.28
C PHE A 34 -14.13 1.80 -17.69
N VAL A 35 -14.58 1.59 -18.93
CA VAL A 35 -14.67 0.28 -19.55
C VAL A 35 -13.75 0.25 -20.75
N ASP A 36 -12.90 -0.77 -20.85
CA ASP A 36 -12.07 -1.08 -22.01
C ASP A 36 -12.26 -2.53 -22.47
N ASP A 37 -11.45 -2.97 -23.43
CA ASP A 37 -11.55 -4.32 -24.01
C ASP A 37 -11.18 -5.43 -23.00
N ARG A 38 -10.59 -5.08 -21.86
CA ARG A 38 -10.22 -6.00 -20.77
C ARG A 38 -11.24 -6.02 -19.63
N GLY A 39 -12.21 -5.11 -19.62
CA GLY A 39 -13.26 -5.06 -18.62
C GLY A 39 -13.53 -3.66 -18.10
N ALA A 40 -14.18 -3.61 -16.94
CA ALA A 40 -14.47 -2.40 -16.21
C ALA A 40 -13.37 -2.14 -15.17
N HIS A 41 -13.00 -0.88 -15.00
CA HIS A 41 -11.93 -0.40 -14.13
C HIS A 41 -12.44 0.74 -13.26
N HIS A 42 -11.86 0.84 -12.08
CA HIS A 42 -12.03 1.93 -11.14
C HIS A 42 -10.65 2.30 -10.59
N ASP A 43 -10.32 3.59 -10.55
CA ASP A 43 -9.10 4.12 -9.95
C ASP A 43 -9.42 5.47 -9.26
N ASP A 44 -9.18 5.55 -7.95
CA ASP A 44 -9.43 6.77 -7.17
C ASP A 44 -8.27 7.78 -7.25
N HIS A 45 -7.18 7.45 -7.95
CA HIS A 45 -5.91 8.18 -8.00
C HIS A 45 -5.21 8.36 -6.64
N GLY A 46 -5.79 7.80 -5.58
CA GLY A 46 -5.28 7.72 -4.22
C GLY A 46 -4.64 6.37 -3.90
N GLY A 47 -4.58 5.45 -4.87
CA GLY A 47 -3.96 4.14 -4.75
C GLY A 47 -4.95 2.98 -4.57
N SER A 48 -6.26 3.27 -4.50
CA SER A 48 -7.31 2.26 -4.47
C SER A 48 -7.87 2.04 -5.88
N TRP A 49 -8.00 0.79 -6.28
CA TRP A 49 -8.42 0.45 -7.63
C TRP A 49 -9.13 -0.90 -7.66
N ALA A 50 -10.01 -1.08 -8.64
CA ALA A 50 -10.68 -2.35 -8.88
C ALA A 50 -10.84 -2.63 -10.37
N ARG A 51 -10.89 -3.92 -10.69
CA ARG A 51 -11.15 -4.45 -12.03
C ARG A 51 -12.26 -5.48 -11.98
N PHE A 52 -13.16 -5.38 -12.94
CA PHE A 52 -14.25 -6.31 -13.13
C PHE A 52 -14.29 -6.78 -14.59
N ALA A 53 -14.16 -8.08 -14.81
CA ALA A 53 -14.17 -8.65 -16.14
C ALA A 53 -15.24 -9.74 -16.27
N LEU A 54 -16.00 -9.66 -17.35
CA LEU A 54 -16.86 -10.76 -17.80
C LEU A 54 -16.00 -11.76 -18.58
N VAL A 55 -16.10 -13.02 -18.22
CA VAL A 55 -15.37 -14.13 -18.86
C VAL A 55 -16.37 -15.04 -19.57
N ASP A 56 -15.94 -15.68 -20.65
CA ASP A 56 -16.76 -16.64 -21.40
C ASP A 56 -17.39 -17.72 -20.51
N GLY A 57 -18.57 -18.23 -20.91
CA GLY A 57 -19.28 -19.28 -20.18
C GLY A 57 -19.99 -18.82 -18.90
N ALA A 58 -20.58 -17.61 -18.91
CA ALA A 58 -21.30 -17.00 -17.78
C ALA A 58 -20.44 -16.85 -16.49
N ARG A 59 -19.15 -16.60 -16.69
CA ARG A 59 -18.16 -16.40 -15.63
C ARG A 59 -17.84 -14.92 -15.48
N ALA A 60 -17.33 -14.53 -14.31
CA ALA A 60 -16.82 -13.20 -14.09
C ALA A 60 -15.75 -13.20 -12.99
N VAL A 61 -14.91 -12.17 -12.97
CA VAL A 61 -13.93 -11.95 -11.90
C VAL A 61 -13.93 -10.48 -11.50
N LEU A 62 -13.94 -10.24 -10.19
CA LEU A 62 -13.83 -8.93 -9.56
C LEU A 62 -12.63 -8.96 -8.62
N PHE A 63 -11.66 -8.09 -8.84
CA PHE A 63 -10.45 -8.03 -8.02
C PHE A 63 -9.97 -6.59 -7.89
N GLY A 64 -9.21 -6.32 -6.85
CA GLY A 64 -8.79 -4.96 -6.57
C GLY A 64 -8.04 -4.84 -5.26
N TYR A 65 -7.76 -3.61 -4.90
CA TYR A 65 -6.99 -3.24 -3.72
C TYR A 65 -7.44 -1.86 -3.24
N ASP A 66 -7.63 -1.74 -1.94
CA ASP A 66 -7.88 -0.48 -1.24
C ASP A 66 -6.65 -0.13 -0.41
N ARG A 67 -6.12 1.10 -0.58
CA ARG A 67 -4.89 1.51 0.11
C ARG A 67 -5.03 1.46 1.64
N ASP A 68 -6.22 1.76 2.16
CA ASP A 68 -6.45 1.94 3.59
C ASP A 68 -7.21 0.77 4.22
N HIS A 69 -7.92 -0.03 3.42
CA HIS A 69 -8.84 -1.07 3.92
C HIS A 69 -8.50 -2.50 3.50
N SER A 70 -7.51 -2.72 2.62
CA SER A 70 -7.04 -4.06 2.25
C SER A 70 -6.02 -4.63 3.23
N ALA A 71 -6.45 -4.89 4.47
CA ALA A 71 -5.62 -5.54 5.49
C ALA A 71 -5.17 -6.95 5.08
N THR A 72 -5.87 -7.59 4.14
CA THR A 72 -5.46 -8.85 3.49
C THR A 72 -4.09 -8.78 2.81
N ALA A 73 -3.72 -7.65 2.21
CA ALA A 73 -2.43 -7.49 1.54
C ALA A 73 -1.26 -7.37 2.53
N ALA A 74 -1.53 -6.90 3.75
CA ALA A 74 -0.56 -6.75 4.84
C ALA A 74 -0.73 -7.83 5.93
N ALA A 75 -1.45 -8.91 5.64
CA ALA A 75 -1.77 -9.93 6.63
C ALA A 75 -0.51 -10.62 7.18
N ASP A 76 -0.54 -10.93 8.48
CA ASP A 76 0.51 -11.65 9.20
C ASP A 76 -0.12 -12.85 9.94
N PRO A 77 0.08 -14.11 9.49
CA PRO A 77 0.88 -14.52 8.33
C PRO A 77 0.25 -14.15 6.97
N PRO A 78 1.04 -14.13 5.87
CA PRO A 78 0.53 -13.78 4.53
C PRO A 78 -0.60 -14.69 4.05
N ILE A 79 -1.55 -14.09 3.34
CA ILE A 79 -2.67 -14.78 2.74
C ILE A 79 -2.51 -14.81 1.23
N ASP A 80 -2.65 -16.00 0.67
CA ASP A 80 -2.66 -16.21 -0.76
C ASP A 80 -4.10 -16.17 -1.29
N LEU A 81 -4.51 -15.00 -1.79
CA LEU A 81 -5.87 -14.73 -2.31
C LEU A 81 -6.24 -15.52 -3.57
N LEU A 82 -5.28 -16.26 -4.16
CA LEU A 82 -5.52 -17.14 -5.30
C LEU A 82 -5.63 -18.61 -4.89
N THR A 83 -5.64 -18.89 -3.58
CA THR A 83 -5.79 -20.25 -3.07
C THR A 83 -7.13 -20.84 -3.48
N GLY A 84 -7.07 -21.89 -4.30
CA GLY A 84 -8.24 -22.54 -4.85
C GLY A 84 -8.97 -21.68 -5.87
N ALA A 85 -8.33 -20.72 -6.52
CA ALA A 85 -8.96 -19.97 -7.60
C ALA A 85 -9.08 -20.86 -8.87
N PRO A 86 -10.13 -20.70 -9.70
CA PRO A 86 -10.31 -21.51 -10.90
C PRO A 86 -9.24 -21.29 -11.99
N GLU A 87 -8.99 -22.31 -12.81
CA GLU A 87 -7.95 -22.26 -13.86
C GLU A 87 -8.22 -21.22 -14.97
N TRP A 88 -9.48 -20.88 -15.20
CA TRP A 88 -9.91 -19.95 -16.25
C TRP A 88 -9.73 -18.46 -15.90
N LEU A 89 -9.31 -18.15 -14.67
CA LEU A 89 -9.08 -16.76 -14.26
C LEU A 89 -7.94 -16.13 -15.06
N PRO A 90 -7.86 -14.78 -15.13
CA PRO A 90 -6.75 -14.07 -15.75
C PRO A 90 -5.48 -14.17 -14.88
N TRP A 91 -4.91 -15.38 -14.77
CA TRP A 91 -3.81 -15.70 -13.87
C TRP A 91 -2.55 -14.89 -14.13
N GLY A 92 -2.27 -14.46 -15.37
CA GLY A 92 -1.12 -13.60 -15.66
C GLY A 92 -1.20 -12.28 -14.88
N ASP A 93 -2.33 -11.59 -14.95
CA ASP A 93 -2.57 -10.34 -14.21
C ASP A 93 -2.60 -10.60 -12.70
N LEU A 94 -3.37 -11.59 -12.26
CA LEU A 94 -3.57 -11.89 -10.85
C LEU A 94 -2.26 -12.33 -10.15
N THR A 95 -1.41 -13.11 -10.82
CA THR A 95 -0.14 -13.56 -10.24
C THR A 95 0.82 -12.38 -10.04
N ALA A 96 0.95 -11.51 -11.05
CA ALA A 96 1.80 -10.33 -10.95
C ALA A 96 1.33 -9.38 -9.82
N LEU A 97 0.02 -9.20 -9.68
CA LEU A 97 -0.56 -8.37 -8.63
C LEU A 97 -0.42 -8.99 -7.23
N ALA A 98 -0.57 -10.32 -7.12
CA ALA A 98 -0.35 -11.04 -5.87
C ALA A 98 1.11 -10.94 -5.41
N GLU A 99 2.07 -11.08 -6.33
CA GLU A 99 3.50 -10.99 -6.03
C GLU A 99 3.91 -9.57 -5.59
N ALA A 100 3.25 -8.54 -6.11
CA ALA A 100 3.48 -7.14 -5.76
C ALA A 100 2.72 -6.67 -4.49
N ASP A 101 2.03 -7.55 -3.77
CA ASP A 101 1.14 -7.22 -2.64
C ASP A 101 0.07 -6.18 -3.03
N ARG A 102 -0.38 -6.19 -4.29
CA ARG A 102 -1.39 -5.28 -4.85
C ARG A 102 -2.75 -5.95 -5.03
N LEU A 103 -3.03 -7.05 -4.34
CA LEU A 103 -4.37 -7.63 -4.27
C LEU A 103 -4.90 -7.55 -2.84
N GLY A 104 -6.00 -6.81 -2.67
CA GLY A 104 -6.82 -6.83 -1.47
C GLY A 104 -7.89 -7.92 -1.52
N PHE A 105 -8.54 -8.07 -2.67
CA PHE A 105 -9.59 -9.05 -2.88
C PHE A 105 -9.55 -9.66 -4.28
N VAL A 106 -9.98 -10.92 -4.38
CA VAL A 106 -10.25 -11.62 -5.65
C VAL A 106 -11.50 -12.46 -5.46
N LEU A 107 -12.53 -12.15 -6.25
CA LEU A 107 -13.81 -12.84 -6.25
C LEU A 107 -14.07 -13.34 -7.66
N TRP A 108 -14.57 -14.57 -7.75
CA TRP A 108 -14.93 -15.16 -9.04
C TRP A 108 -16.36 -15.66 -9.01
N HIS A 109 -17.07 -15.42 -10.09
CA HIS A 109 -18.41 -15.91 -10.32
C HIS A 109 -18.36 -17.11 -11.28
N ALA A 110 -18.90 -18.24 -10.84
CA ALA A 110 -19.19 -19.39 -11.68
C ALA A 110 -20.42 -20.11 -11.11
N GLU A 111 -21.18 -20.79 -11.97
CA GLU A 111 -22.31 -21.64 -11.51
C GLU A 111 -23.34 -20.88 -10.63
N GLY A 112 -23.55 -19.59 -10.92
CA GLY A 112 -24.53 -18.75 -10.23
C GLY A 112 -24.13 -18.26 -8.83
N ARG A 113 -22.86 -18.42 -8.44
CA ARG A 113 -22.36 -17.99 -7.13
C ARG A 113 -21.07 -17.21 -7.25
N TRP A 114 -20.90 -16.23 -6.37
CA TRP A 114 -19.63 -15.57 -6.11
C TRP A 114 -18.88 -16.30 -5.01
N SER A 115 -17.60 -16.57 -5.25
CA SER A 115 -16.73 -17.20 -4.27
C SER A 115 -15.38 -16.49 -4.21
N ARG A 116 -14.71 -16.62 -3.07
CA ARG A 116 -13.33 -16.16 -2.85
C ARG A 116 -12.56 -17.11 -1.94
N THR A 117 -11.25 -16.89 -1.82
CA THR A 117 -10.44 -17.51 -0.77
C THR A 117 -10.90 -17.05 0.61
N ARG A 118 -10.99 -17.98 1.56
CA ARG A 118 -11.33 -17.65 2.95
C ARG A 118 -10.13 -17.00 3.64
N TYR A 119 -10.35 -15.87 4.29
CA TYR A 119 -9.41 -15.23 5.22
C TYR A 119 -9.99 -15.23 6.66
N SER A 120 -9.20 -14.82 7.65
CA SER A 120 -9.61 -14.78 9.07
C SER A 120 -10.75 -13.80 9.32
N ASP A 121 -11.65 -14.15 10.23
CA ASP A 121 -12.80 -13.30 10.56
C ASP A 121 -12.35 -11.91 11.03
N GLY A 122 -13.05 -10.86 10.58
CA GLY A 122 -12.74 -9.46 10.91
C GLY A 122 -11.65 -8.81 10.05
N LEU A 123 -10.96 -9.56 9.17
CA LEU A 123 -9.97 -8.98 8.27
C LEU A 123 -10.66 -8.25 7.10
N GLY A 124 -10.42 -6.95 6.98
CA GLY A 124 -10.89 -6.14 5.86
C GLY A 124 -10.11 -6.44 4.59
N ASP A 125 -10.81 -6.63 3.47
CA ASP A 125 -10.20 -6.84 2.15
C ASP A 125 -10.29 -5.60 1.25
N GLY A 126 -11.05 -4.57 1.66
CA GLY A 126 -11.24 -3.31 0.93
C GLY A 126 -12.34 -3.35 -0.13
N LEU A 127 -12.98 -4.51 -0.37
CA LEU A 127 -13.98 -4.66 -1.43
C LEU A 127 -15.09 -3.62 -1.35
N VAL A 128 -15.71 -3.49 -0.18
CA VAL A 128 -16.85 -2.59 0.00
C VAL A 128 -16.42 -1.14 -0.22
N GLN A 129 -15.28 -0.71 0.32
CA GLN A 129 -14.79 0.66 0.18
C GLN A 129 -14.48 1.03 -1.26
N THR A 130 -13.85 0.12 -2.00
CA THR A 130 -13.44 0.39 -3.38
C THR A 130 -14.59 0.32 -4.38
N VAL A 131 -15.54 -0.60 -4.24
CA VAL A 131 -16.60 -0.81 -5.25
C VAL A 131 -18.02 -0.57 -4.75
N ARG A 132 -18.19 0.05 -3.57
CA ARG A 132 -19.49 0.42 -2.99
C ARG A 132 -20.50 0.92 -4.03
N PRO A 133 -20.15 1.83 -4.96
CA PRO A 133 -21.12 2.46 -5.86
C PRO A 133 -21.87 1.47 -6.74
N VAL A 134 -21.30 0.29 -7.04
CA VAL A 134 -21.92 -0.70 -7.93
C VAL A 134 -22.57 -1.88 -7.20
N LEU A 135 -22.39 -1.98 -5.87
CA LEU A 135 -22.87 -3.12 -5.07
C LEU A 135 -24.40 -3.16 -4.91
N SER A 136 -25.06 -2.01 -4.90
CA SER A 136 -26.52 -1.94 -4.73
C SER A 136 -27.13 -0.87 -5.64
N ASN A 137 -28.44 -0.96 -5.84
CA ASN A 137 -29.17 0.07 -6.58
C ASN A 137 -29.04 1.43 -5.88
N GLU A 138 -29.26 1.46 -4.57
CA GLU A 138 -29.20 2.68 -3.77
C GLU A 138 -27.82 3.33 -3.81
N ASN A 139 -26.74 2.53 -3.73
CA ASN A 139 -25.39 3.06 -3.81
C ASN A 139 -25.10 3.67 -5.19
N THR A 140 -25.61 3.07 -6.27
CA THR A 140 -25.45 3.64 -7.62
C THR A 140 -26.24 4.94 -7.77
N LEU A 141 -27.45 5.03 -7.22
CA LEU A 141 -28.24 6.26 -7.24
C LEU A 141 -27.56 7.37 -6.43
N GLN A 142 -27.00 7.04 -5.26
CA GLN A 142 -26.23 7.95 -4.43
C GLN A 142 -25.00 8.48 -5.19
N GLU A 143 -24.23 7.59 -5.82
CA GLU A 143 -23.06 7.99 -6.61
C GLU A 143 -23.44 8.89 -7.80
N LEU A 144 -24.53 8.57 -8.51
CA LEU A 144 -25.02 9.42 -9.60
C LEU A 144 -25.48 10.80 -9.09
N ALA A 145 -25.98 10.91 -7.86
CA ALA A 145 -26.25 12.20 -7.24
C ALA A 145 -24.95 12.94 -6.88
N GLU A 146 -23.93 12.24 -6.39
CA GLU A 146 -22.60 12.80 -6.11
C GLU A 146 -21.92 13.32 -7.39
N VAL A 147 -22.12 12.67 -8.54
CA VAL A 147 -21.71 13.19 -9.86
C VAL A 147 -22.33 14.58 -10.13
N ILE A 148 -23.57 14.82 -9.73
CA ILE A 148 -24.22 16.13 -9.89
C ILE A 148 -23.66 17.14 -8.89
N THR A 149 -23.54 16.76 -7.62
CA THR A 149 -23.19 17.70 -6.55
C THR A 149 -21.70 17.99 -6.46
N GLU A 150 -20.87 16.96 -6.35
CA GLU A 150 -19.43 17.10 -6.07
C GLU A 150 -18.66 17.42 -7.35
N TRP A 151 -18.87 16.61 -8.39
CA TRP A 151 -18.18 16.76 -9.68
C TRP A 151 -18.80 17.84 -10.54
N GLY A 152 -20.13 17.94 -10.50
CA GLY A 152 -20.94 18.89 -11.26
C GLY A 152 -21.12 20.27 -10.65
N GLN A 153 -20.60 20.46 -9.43
CA GLN A 153 -20.71 21.69 -8.62
C GLN A 153 -22.13 22.26 -8.55
N HIS A 154 -23.14 21.37 -8.58
CA HIS A 154 -24.55 21.76 -8.59
C HIS A 154 -25.20 21.52 -7.24
N ASP A 155 -25.67 22.59 -6.58
CA ASP A 155 -26.35 22.49 -5.30
C ASP A 155 -27.81 22.05 -5.47
N LEU A 156 -28.20 20.95 -4.82
CA LEU A 156 -29.56 20.43 -4.80
C LEU A 156 -30.38 21.06 -3.67
N GLY A 157 -30.60 22.37 -3.80
CA GLY A 157 -31.13 23.24 -2.74
C GLY A 157 -32.57 22.93 -2.33
N THR A 158 -33.34 22.19 -3.14
CA THR A 158 -34.76 21.90 -2.85
C THR A 158 -35.06 20.39 -2.80
N PRO A 159 -36.04 19.94 -1.99
CA PRO A 159 -36.50 18.55 -2.01
C PRO A 159 -36.96 18.07 -3.39
N ALA A 160 -37.71 18.92 -4.12
CA ALA A 160 -38.21 18.58 -5.45
C ALA A 160 -37.09 18.34 -6.47
N GLU A 161 -35.97 19.05 -6.34
CA GLU A 161 -34.81 18.86 -7.19
C GLU A 161 -34.06 17.57 -6.86
N ARG A 162 -33.91 17.24 -5.57
CA ARG A 162 -33.36 15.94 -5.14
C ARG A 162 -34.20 14.78 -5.65
N ASP A 163 -35.53 14.89 -5.59
CA ASP A 163 -36.44 13.88 -6.13
C ASP A 163 -36.33 13.78 -7.66
N ALA A 164 -36.15 14.91 -8.36
CA ALA A 164 -35.97 14.93 -9.81
C ALA A 164 -34.64 14.28 -10.24
N VAL A 165 -33.54 14.53 -9.53
CA VAL A 165 -32.24 13.86 -9.77
C VAL A 165 -32.37 12.37 -9.52
N ARG A 166 -32.97 11.96 -8.40
CA ARG A 166 -33.19 10.54 -8.10
C ARG A 166 -34.00 9.84 -9.19
N SER A 167 -35.11 10.44 -9.62
CA SER A 167 -35.93 9.90 -10.70
C SER A 167 -35.17 9.81 -12.03
N ALA A 168 -34.36 10.82 -12.38
CA ALA A 168 -33.54 10.78 -13.59
C ALA A 168 -32.47 9.69 -13.53
N SER A 169 -31.84 9.48 -12.37
CA SER A 169 -30.89 8.39 -12.13
C SER A 169 -31.54 7.00 -12.23
N GLU A 170 -32.74 6.83 -11.68
CA GLU A 170 -33.53 5.59 -11.79
C GLU A 170 -33.90 5.27 -13.24
N ASP A 171 -34.33 6.29 -14.00
CA ASP A 171 -34.67 6.14 -15.42
C ASP A 171 -33.43 5.80 -16.26
N LEU A 172 -32.29 6.45 -16.00
CA LEU A 172 -31.02 6.13 -16.64
C LEU A 172 -30.60 4.68 -16.36
N LEU A 173 -30.65 4.25 -15.10
CA LEU A 173 -30.28 2.89 -14.73
C LEU A 173 -31.25 1.85 -15.32
N THR A 174 -32.54 2.16 -15.38
CA THR A 174 -33.54 1.31 -16.04
C THR A 174 -33.25 1.18 -17.54
N ALA A 175 -32.90 2.27 -18.22
CA ALA A 175 -32.48 2.23 -19.62
C ALA A 175 -31.20 1.42 -19.81
N ALA A 176 -30.23 1.53 -18.88
CA ALA A 176 -28.99 0.76 -18.91
C ALA A 176 -29.22 -0.75 -18.73
N ILE A 177 -30.14 -1.15 -17.85
CA ILE A 177 -30.54 -2.56 -17.68
C ILE A 177 -31.16 -3.12 -18.96
N ARG A 178 -31.91 -2.30 -19.71
CA ARG A 178 -32.51 -2.69 -20.99
C ARG A 178 -31.52 -2.65 -22.16
N GLY A 179 -30.34 -2.05 -21.98
CA GLY A 179 -29.39 -1.81 -23.07
C GLY A 179 -29.89 -0.75 -24.06
N GLU A 180 -30.65 0.24 -23.56
CA GLU A 180 -31.36 1.24 -24.36
C GLU A 180 -30.98 2.67 -23.95
N VAL A 181 -29.78 2.89 -23.38
CA VAL A 181 -29.34 4.24 -23.00
C VAL A 181 -29.22 5.13 -24.24
N THR A 182 -29.74 6.36 -24.11
CA THR A 182 -29.76 7.37 -25.17
C THR A 182 -29.17 8.70 -24.67
N ALA A 183 -28.89 9.62 -25.60
CA ALA A 183 -28.48 10.98 -25.27
C ALA A 183 -29.48 11.66 -24.33
N ALA A 184 -30.78 11.47 -24.58
CA ALA A 184 -31.84 12.07 -23.77
C ALA A 184 -31.84 11.57 -22.32
N ALA A 185 -31.42 10.32 -22.08
CA ALA A 185 -31.29 9.79 -20.72
C ALA A 185 -30.16 10.49 -19.95
N PHE A 186 -29.00 10.72 -20.60
CA PHE A 186 -27.91 11.49 -19.99
C PHE A 186 -28.25 12.95 -19.82
N GLU A 187 -28.81 13.62 -20.84
CA GLU A 187 -29.24 15.01 -20.78
C GLU A 187 -30.24 15.23 -19.63
N ARG A 188 -31.16 14.29 -19.45
CA ARG A 188 -32.13 14.36 -18.36
C ARG A 188 -31.51 14.24 -16.97
N LEU A 189 -30.29 13.74 -16.79
CA LEU A 189 -29.60 13.72 -15.50
C LEU A 189 -28.56 14.85 -15.45
N LEU A 190 -27.60 14.79 -16.36
CA LEU A 190 -26.39 15.60 -16.44
C LEU A 190 -26.58 16.95 -17.14
N GLY A 191 -27.74 17.23 -17.74
CA GLY A 191 -28.03 18.55 -18.32
C GLY A 191 -28.23 19.66 -17.27
N ARG A 192 -28.17 19.31 -15.97
CA ARG A 192 -28.29 20.24 -14.83
C ARG A 192 -26.95 20.76 -14.31
N LEU A 193 -25.83 20.25 -14.83
CA LEU A 193 -24.51 20.58 -14.32
C LEU A 193 -24.19 22.07 -14.49
N ALA A 194 -23.57 22.67 -13.47
CA ALA A 194 -23.07 24.04 -13.55
C ALA A 194 -21.75 24.06 -14.33
N GLU A 195 -20.80 23.22 -13.90
CA GLU A 195 -19.54 22.91 -14.58
C GLU A 195 -19.14 21.46 -14.22
N PRO A 196 -18.44 20.71 -15.08
CA PRO A 196 -18.05 21.05 -16.45
C PRO A 196 -19.21 20.88 -17.44
N ALA A 197 -19.01 21.35 -18.68
CA ALA A 197 -19.98 21.17 -19.75
C ALA A 197 -20.14 19.68 -20.10
N LEU A 198 -21.39 19.24 -20.26
CA LEU A 198 -21.72 17.86 -20.63
C LEU A 198 -21.29 17.55 -22.08
N ASP A 199 -20.45 16.53 -22.24
CA ASP A 199 -20.16 15.89 -23.53
C ASP A 199 -21.00 14.62 -23.70
N LEU A 200 -22.19 14.79 -24.28
CA LEU A 200 -23.09 13.68 -24.61
C LEU A 200 -22.46 12.64 -25.54
N ARG A 201 -21.54 13.06 -26.43
CA ARG A 201 -20.89 12.15 -27.37
C ARG A 201 -19.91 11.24 -26.63
N ALA A 202 -19.15 11.79 -25.70
CA ALA A 202 -18.25 11.03 -24.84
C ALA A 202 -19.04 10.06 -23.93
N ALA A 203 -20.13 10.52 -23.31
CA ALA A 203 -21.00 9.68 -22.50
C ALA A 203 -21.56 8.50 -23.31
N LEU A 204 -22.10 8.75 -24.51
CA LEU A 204 -22.63 7.70 -25.37
C LEU A 204 -21.56 6.74 -25.89
N PHE A 205 -20.35 7.23 -26.17
CA PHE A 205 -19.24 6.38 -26.57
C PHE A 205 -18.87 5.39 -25.45
N ALA A 206 -18.75 5.87 -24.21
CA ALA A 206 -18.49 5.04 -23.04
C ALA A 206 -19.66 4.06 -22.76
N ALA A 207 -20.91 4.52 -22.87
CA ALA A 207 -22.09 3.66 -22.75
C ALA A 207 -22.11 2.54 -23.81
N GLY A 208 -21.72 2.85 -25.05
CA GLY A 208 -21.57 1.88 -26.12
C GLY A 208 -20.49 0.84 -25.84
N ARG A 209 -19.32 1.28 -25.33
CA ARG A 209 -18.26 0.38 -24.86
C ARG A 209 -18.71 -0.52 -23.71
N GLY A 210 -19.51 0.03 -22.79
CA GLY A 210 -20.13 -0.70 -21.69
C GLY A 210 -21.23 -1.68 -22.13
N GLY A 211 -21.69 -1.64 -23.37
CA GLY A 211 -22.75 -2.51 -23.87
C GLY A 211 -24.15 -2.15 -23.37
N ILE A 212 -24.37 -0.90 -22.93
CA ILE A 212 -25.66 -0.43 -22.37
C ILE A 212 -26.46 0.44 -23.35
N THR A 213 -26.06 0.46 -24.63
CA THR A 213 -26.79 1.12 -25.73
C THR A 213 -27.28 0.09 -26.75
N ALA A 214 -28.28 0.46 -27.56
CA ALA A 214 -28.92 -0.47 -28.48
C ALA A 214 -27.91 -1.07 -29.47
N GLY A 215 -27.92 -2.40 -29.60
CA GLY A 215 -27.06 -3.14 -30.53
C GLY A 215 -25.61 -3.33 -30.05
N THR A 216 -25.24 -2.78 -28.90
CA THR A 216 -23.91 -3.00 -28.29
C THR A 216 -23.92 -4.19 -27.32
N ARG A 217 -22.74 -4.68 -26.96
CA ARG A 217 -22.58 -5.78 -26.00
C ARG A 217 -21.41 -5.50 -25.07
N PRO A 218 -21.49 -5.91 -23.79
CA PRO A 218 -20.36 -5.86 -22.89
C PRO A 218 -19.14 -6.61 -23.45
N PRO A 219 -17.92 -6.03 -23.40
CA PRO A 219 -16.70 -6.77 -23.69
C PRO A 219 -16.57 -7.99 -22.76
N ARG A 220 -16.01 -9.05 -23.32
CA ARG A 220 -15.69 -10.29 -22.60
C ARG A 220 -14.24 -10.63 -22.88
N ILE A 221 -13.54 -11.04 -21.83
CA ILE A 221 -12.18 -11.55 -21.97
C ILE A 221 -12.20 -13.08 -22.14
N PRO A 222 -11.24 -13.65 -22.90
CA PRO A 222 -11.08 -15.08 -22.96
C PRO A 222 -10.72 -15.65 -21.58
N ALA A 223 -10.94 -16.94 -21.40
CA ALA A 223 -10.40 -17.64 -20.24
C ALA A 223 -8.87 -17.54 -20.22
N GLY A 224 -8.30 -17.25 -19.04
CA GLY A 224 -6.86 -17.30 -18.84
C GLY A 224 -6.35 -18.72 -18.63
N GLU A 225 -5.05 -18.82 -18.36
CA GLU A 225 -4.36 -20.09 -18.12
C GLU A 225 -3.57 -20.01 -16.82
N ARG A 226 -3.81 -20.96 -15.91
CA ARG A 226 -3.07 -21.05 -14.65
C ARG A 226 -1.62 -21.46 -14.93
N PRO A 227 -0.62 -20.68 -14.48
CA PRO A 227 0.77 -21.08 -14.64
C PRO A 227 1.04 -22.39 -13.87
N PRO A 228 1.91 -23.28 -14.40
CA PRO A 228 2.21 -24.56 -13.75
C PRO A 228 2.88 -24.36 -12.38
N MET A 229 3.60 -23.25 -12.22
CA MET A 229 4.25 -22.84 -10.99
C MET A 229 4.09 -21.34 -10.82
N ARG A 230 3.75 -20.92 -9.61
CA ARG A 230 3.72 -19.52 -9.21
C ARG A 230 4.49 -19.32 -7.91
N ARG A 231 4.88 -18.09 -7.61
CA ARG A 231 5.50 -17.76 -6.34
C ARG A 231 4.41 -17.32 -5.37
N VAL A 232 4.54 -17.75 -4.12
CA VAL A 232 3.59 -17.41 -3.06
C VAL A 232 4.35 -16.87 -1.88
N ARG A 233 3.98 -15.67 -1.42
CA ARG A 233 4.54 -15.07 -0.22
C ARG A 233 4.22 -15.96 1.00
N ARG A 234 5.24 -16.23 1.80
CA ARG A 234 5.19 -17.05 3.02
C ARG A 234 5.65 -16.31 4.27
N LEU A 235 6.39 -15.23 4.08
CA LEU A 235 6.77 -14.30 5.15
C LEU A 235 6.09 -12.97 4.89
N SER A 236 5.38 -12.46 5.88
CA SER A 236 4.93 -11.07 5.89
C SER A 236 6.16 -10.15 5.90
N GLN A 237 5.98 -8.87 5.59
CA GLN A 237 7.09 -7.93 5.67
C GLN A 237 7.70 -7.91 7.08
N GLY A 238 6.84 -7.90 8.12
CA GLY A 238 7.26 -7.97 9.51
C GLY A 238 7.92 -9.29 9.91
N GLU A 239 7.44 -10.44 9.43
CA GLU A 239 8.12 -11.73 9.65
C GLU A 239 9.50 -11.77 8.98
N HIS A 240 9.62 -11.21 7.77
CA HIS A 240 10.88 -11.13 7.06
C HIS A 240 11.88 -10.22 7.80
N ASP A 241 11.43 -9.05 8.26
CA ASP A 241 12.24 -8.14 9.07
C ASP A 241 12.70 -8.82 10.37
N ARG A 242 11.79 -9.44 11.12
CA ARG A 242 12.12 -10.15 12.37
C ARG A 242 13.09 -11.32 12.15
N MET A 243 12.98 -12.02 11.02
CA MET A 243 13.94 -13.07 10.66
C MET A 243 15.35 -12.50 10.44
N VAL A 244 15.46 -11.33 9.82
CA VAL A 244 16.75 -10.63 9.67
C VAL A 244 17.27 -10.17 11.04
N TRP A 245 16.41 -9.57 11.88
CA TRP A 245 16.81 -9.11 13.22
C TRP A 245 17.31 -10.24 14.11
N ALA A 246 16.62 -11.39 14.11
CA ALA A 246 17.06 -12.58 14.83
C ALA A 246 18.44 -13.06 14.34
N ALA A 247 18.69 -13.00 13.03
CA ALA A 247 20.00 -13.33 12.47
C ALA A 247 21.08 -12.30 12.87
N MET A 248 20.76 -11.01 12.94
CA MET A 248 21.67 -9.96 13.42
C MET A 248 22.02 -10.13 14.91
N GLN A 249 21.07 -10.56 15.74
CA GLN A 249 21.29 -10.82 17.18
C GLN A 249 22.25 -12.00 17.41
N GLY A 250 22.24 -12.98 16.51
CA GLY A 250 23.17 -14.11 16.53
C GLY A 250 24.49 -13.88 15.77
N ALA A 251 24.64 -12.75 15.09
CA ALA A 251 25.79 -12.48 14.23
C ALA A 251 27.01 -12.05 15.04
N ASN A 252 28.19 -12.50 14.59
CA ASN A 252 29.46 -11.96 15.07
C ASN A 252 29.83 -10.72 14.29
N GLU A 253 30.38 -9.72 14.97
CA GLU A 253 30.91 -8.52 14.35
C GLU A 253 32.18 -8.86 13.55
N LEU A 254 32.24 -8.48 12.26
CA LEU A 254 33.46 -8.64 11.49
C LEU A 254 34.53 -7.66 12.00
N ASN A 255 35.78 -8.13 12.07
CA ASN A 255 36.90 -7.33 12.55
C ASN A 255 37.29 -6.25 11.54
N ARG A 256 36.88 -5.00 11.78
CA ARG A 256 37.13 -3.84 10.92
C ARG A 256 38.21 -2.93 11.52
N PRO A 257 38.96 -2.18 10.69
CA PRO A 257 39.77 -1.08 11.17
C PRO A 257 38.92 -0.07 11.95
N GLU A 258 39.45 0.45 13.04
CA GLU A 258 38.79 1.53 13.77
C GLU A 258 38.73 2.79 12.90
N PRO A 259 37.60 3.53 12.91
CA PRO A 259 37.53 4.84 12.27
C PRO A 259 38.58 5.79 12.84
N PRO A 260 39.10 6.73 12.03
CA PRO A 260 40.01 7.76 12.53
C PRO A 260 39.34 8.63 13.60
N GLU A 261 40.13 9.28 14.43
CA GLU A 261 39.61 10.33 15.32
C GLU A 261 39.04 11.48 14.47
N THR A 262 37.79 11.86 14.76
CA THR A 262 37.07 12.89 14.01
C THR A 262 36.73 14.09 14.90
N ALA A 263 36.63 15.27 14.28
CA ALA A 263 36.16 16.47 14.97
C ALA A 263 34.69 16.30 15.40
N GLU A 264 33.90 15.57 14.61
CA GLU A 264 32.50 15.25 14.86
C GLU A 264 32.32 14.42 16.12
N LEU A 265 33.20 13.43 16.36
CA LEU A 265 33.18 12.65 17.60
C LEU A 265 33.48 13.54 18.82
N SER A 266 34.43 14.46 18.67
CA SER A 266 34.78 15.42 19.70
C SER A 266 33.63 16.39 19.99
N SER A 267 32.92 16.85 18.96
CA SER A 267 31.71 17.69 19.11
C SER A 267 30.58 16.95 19.82
N LEU A 268 30.33 15.69 19.46
CA LEU A 268 29.35 14.85 20.15
C LEU A 268 29.72 14.66 21.63
N ALA A 269 30.99 14.36 21.92
CA ALA A 269 31.48 14.20 23.29
C ALA A 269 31.31 15.47 24.13
N ALA A 270 31.66 16.63 23.57
CA ALA A 270 31.51 17.92 24.25
C ALA A 270 30.04 18.23 24.56
N TRP A 271 29.15 18.02 23.58
CA TRP A 271 27.70 18.18 23.77
C TRP A 271 27.17 17.23 24.84
N MET A 272 27.58 15.95 24.83
CA MET A 272 27.15 14.97 25.82
C MET A 272 27.60 15.32 27.25
N ARG A 273 28.83 15.80 27.43
CA ARG A 273 29.34 16.22 28.75
C ARG A 273 28.58 17.43 29.29
N ASP A 274 28.31 18.41 28.44
CA ASP A 274 27.49 19.58 28.77
C ASP A 274 26.06 19.19 29.15
N ARG A 275 25.50 18.17 28.47
CA ARG A 275 24.16 17.61 28.74
C ARG A 275 24.16 16.51 29.80
N SER A 276 25.22 16.36 30.59
CA SER A 276 25.27 15.34 31.65
C SER A 276 24.16 15.57 32.68
N PRO A 277 23.32 14.57 32.97
CA PRO A 277 22.19 14.72 33.90
C PRO A 277 22.60 15.02 35.34
N GLN A 278 23.82 14.65 35.72
CA GLN A 278 24.38 14.91 37.06
C GLN A 278 25.42 16.04 37.06
N GLN A 279 25.61 16.72 35.91
CA GLN A 279 26.61 17.78 35.73
C GLN A 279 28.05 17.34 36.07
N ASP A 280 28.34 16.05 35.89
CA ASP A 280 29.64 15.44 36.18
C ASP A 280 30.31 14.87 34.93
N GLY A 281 29.86 15.30 33.75
CA GLY A 281 30.35 14.84 32.46
C GLY A 281 29.94 13.42 32.07
N ARG A 282 29.27 12.64 32.95
CA ARG A 282 28.76 11.31 32.59
C ARG A 282 27.49 11.43 31.78
N CYS A 283 27.50 10.86 30.58
CA CYS A 283 26.37 10.82 29.67
C CYS A 283 26.46 9.57 28.79
N THR A 284 25.33 9.05 28.32
CA THR A 284 25.24 7.89 27.44
C THR A 284 24.23 8.14 26.33
N VAL A 285 24.68 7.98 25.09
CA VAL A 285 23.83 8.00 23.89
C VAL A 285 23.93 6.62 23.25
N LEU A 286 22.78 5.97 23.06
CA LEU A 286 22.62 4.78 22.25
C LEU A 286 21.91 5.21 20.97
N ALA A 287 22.48 4.89 19.81
CA ALA A 287 21.89 5.25 18.53
C ALA A 287 21.83 4.06 17.57
N TYR A 288 20.78 4.04 16.76
CA TYR A 288 20.65 3.26 15.54
C TYR A 288 20.52 4.23 14.37
N ALA A 289 21.20 3.95 13.25
CA ALA A 289 21.15 4.77 12.06
C ALA A 289 21.25 3.96 10.77
N ASP A 290 20.48 4.34 9.77
CA ASP A 290 20.54 3.82 8.41
C ASP A 290 20.53 4.99 7.39
N PRO A 291 20.42 4.74 6.08
CA PRO A 291 20.37 5.81 5.08
C PRO A 291 19.24 6.84 5.25
N THR A 292 18.07 6.43 5.77
CA THR A 292 16.86 7.28 5.83
C THR A 292 16.36 7.55 7.26
N SER A 293 16.80 6.77 8.24
CA SER A 293 16.30 6.80 9.61
C SER A 293 17.40 6.91 10.66
N LEU A 294 17.03 7.47 11.81
CA LEU A 294 17.86 7.55 13.01
C LEU A 294 16.94 7.38 14.23
N SER A 295 17.34 6.52 15.15
CA SER A 295 16.68 6.32 16.44
C SER A 295 17.69 6.45 17.57
N VAL A 296 17.22 6.91 18.73
CA VAL A 296 18.02 7.05 19.96
C VAL A 296 17.25 6.41 21.11
N GLN A 297 17.92 5.56 21.88
CA GLN A 297 17.37 4.95 23.10
C GLN A 297 18.06 5.53 24.34
N PRO A 298 17.35 5.65 25.48
CA PRO A 298 17.96 6.10 26.72
C PRO A 298 19.00 5.08 27.21
N GLY A 299 20.19 5.56 27.55
CA GLY A 299 21.21 4.79 28.26
C GLY A 299 21.13 4.99 29.78
N ASN A 300 22.17 4.55 30.49
CA ASN A 300 22.25 4.67 31.96
C ASN A 300 22.28 6.14 32.45
N TYR A 301 22.82 7.05 31.63
CA TYR A 301 22.93 8.48 31.92
C TYR A 301 22.46 9.28 30.70
N PRO A 302 21.14 9.33 30.39
CA PRO A 302 20.66 9.98 29.17
C PRO A 302 20.93 11.49 29.21
N PRO A 303 21.10 12.16 28.05
CA PRO A 303 21.26 13.61 27.99
C PRO A 303 20.08 14.34 28.66
N ALA A 304 20.37 15.38 29.44
CA ALA A 304 19.35 16.18 30.11
C ALA A 304 18.70 17.22 29.17
N ASP A 305 17.38 17.38 29.30
CA ASP A 305 16.65 18.50 28.72
C ASP A 305 16.96 19.79 29.47
N ARG A 306 16.95 20.93 28.75
CA ARG A 306 17.16 22.24 29.36
C ARG A 306 15.82 22.96 29.62
N PRO A 307 15.71 23.76 30.70
CA PRO A 307 14.55 24.61 30.92
C PRO A 307 14.31 25.55 29.74
N GLY A 308 13.07 25.59 29.24
CA GLY A 308 12.68 26.44 28.10
C GLY A 308 13.04 25.86 26.72
N GLU A 309 13.61 24.66 26.67
CA GLU A 309 13.88 23.97 25.40
C GLU A 309 12.58 23.55 24.70
N ARG A 310 12.57 23.66 23.37
CA ARG A 310 11.43 23.18 22.57
C ARG A 310 11.28 21.68 22.73
N ARG A 311 10.05 21.18 22.61
CA ARG A 311 9.78 19.73 22.59
C ARG A 311 10.70 19.05 21.56
N PHE A 312 11.44 18.03 22.00
CA PHE A 312 12.44 17.28 21.22
C PHE A 312 13.69 18.08 20.80
N GLY A 313 14.02 19.20 21.47
CA GLY A 313 15.22 19.98 21.17
C GLY A 313 16.51 19.16 21.27
N ALA A 314 16.74 18.52 22.43
CA ALA A 314 17.92 17.70 22.67
C ALA A 314 18.03 16.54 21.67
N PHE A 315 16.89 15.93 21.32
CA PHE A 315 16.83 14.87 20.31
C PHE A 315 17.25 15.37 18.91
N ARG A 316 16.84 16.58 18.50
CA ARG A 316 17.25 17.15 17.21
C ARG A 316 18.74 17.43 17.16
N GLU A 317 19.28 18.06 18.21
CA GLU A 317 20.71 18.38 18.30
C GLU A 317 21.58 17.11 18.25
N VAL A 318 21.25 16.10 19.07
CA VAL A 318 22.00 14.83 19.04
C VAL A 318 21.84 14.12 17.71
N SER A 319 20.69 14.22 17.06
CA SER A 319 20.46 13.62 15.74
C SER A 319 21.37 14.22 14.67
N ASP A 320 21.56 15.53 14.67
CA ASP A 320 22.41 16.22 13.69
C ASP A 320 23.90 15.92 13.93
N LEU A 321 24.31 15.82 15.20
CA LEU A 321 25.65 15.39 15.58
C LEU A 321 25.92 13.94 15.15
N LEU A 322 24.99 13.02 15.44
CA LEU A 322 25.10 11.60 15.07
C LEU A 322 25.15 11.41 13.55
N ARG A 323 24.32 12.13 12.78
CA ARG A 323 24.37 12.08 11.31
C ARG A 323 25.69 12.61 10.75
N SER A 324 26.22 13.68 11.34
CA SER A 324 27.51 14.24 10.92
C SER A 324 28.65 13.27 11.22
N LEU A 325 28.66 12.68 12.42
CA LEU A 325 29.61 11.64 12.79
C LEU A 325 29.52 10.42 11.86
N ARG A 326 28.31 9.93 11.59
CA ARG A 326 28.09 8.78 10.70
C ARG A 326 28.61 9.02 9.28
N ARG A 327 28.51 10.26 8.77
CA ARG A 327 29.09 10.65 7.48
C ARG A 327 30.61 10.72 7.53
N ALA A 328 31.16 11.34 8.57
CA ALA A 328 32.60 11.48 8.73
C ALA A 328 33.32 10.13 8.89
N GLU A 329 32.67 9.15 9.51
CA GLU A 329 33.19 7.79 9.71
C GLU A 329 32.85 6.81 8.58
N SER A 330 32.22 7.27 7.49
CA SER A 330 31.84 6.42 6.37
C SER A 330 33.07 5.97 5.57
N ASP A 331 33.24 4.67 5.35
CA ASP A 331 34.26 4.11 4.45
C ASP A 331 33.59 3.36 3.29
N PRO A 332 33.97 3.61 2.02
CA PRO A 332 33.36 2.96 0.85
C PRO A 332 33.61 1.44 0.78
N ARG A 333 34.54 0.90 1.58
CA ARG A 333 34.83 -0.54 1.64
C ARG A 333 34.05 -1.23 2.75
N TYR A 334 34.03 -0.62 3.93
CA TYR A 334 33.51 -1.22 5.17
C TYR A 334 32.08 -0.79 5.50
N GLY A 335 31.60 0.30 4.89
CA GLY A 335 30.29 0.90 5.15
C GLY A 335 30.27 1.81 6.39
N ARG A 336 29.06 2.14 6.83
CA ARG A 336 28.81 2.92 8.05
C ARG A 336 28.34 2.00 9.17
N TRP A 337 28.52 2.44 10.41
CA TRP A 337 27.95 1.74 11.56
C TRP A 337 26.41 1.78 11.48
N LEU A 338 25.78 0.72 11.99
CA LEU A 338 24.33 0.58 12.18
C LEU A 338 23.93 1.00 13.59
N PHE A 339 24.70 0.57 14.59
CA PHE A 339 24.49 0.96 15.98
C PHE A 339 25.73 1.62 16.56
N LEU A 340 25.52 2.60 17.43
CA LEU A 340 26.55 3.34 18.14
C LEU A 340 26.17 3.48 19.61
N ARG A 341 27.11 3.15 20.50
CA ARG A 341 27.04 3.51 21.92
C ARG A 341 28.20 4.44 22.22
N VAL A 342 27.87 5.64 22.69
CA VAL A 342 28.85 6.61 23.19
C VAL A 342 28.61 6.80 24.67
N GLN A 343 29.69 6.76 25.45
CA GLN A 343 29.67 7.08 26.87
C GLN A 343 30.76 8.09 27.17
N THR A 344 30.43 9.16 27.89
CA THR A 344 31.40 10.15 28.34
C THR A 344 31.63 10.03 29.83
N THR A 345 32.82 10.41 30.27
CA THR A 345 33.15 10.81 31.64
C THR A 345 33.67 12.27 31.58
N PRO A 346 34.07 12.90 32.71
CA PRO A 346 34.73 14.22 32.66
C PRO A 346 35.91 14.28 31.68
N THR A 347 36.68 13.20 31.55
CA THR A 347 37.97 13.18 30.84
C THR A 347 38.02 12.21 29.67
N GLU A 348 37.18 11.18 29.67
CA GLU A 348 37.27 10.09 28.69
C GLU A 348 36.00 9.99 27.84
N ILE A 349 36.14 9.30 26.72
CA ILE A 349 35.05 8.87 25.86
C ILE A 349 35.25 7.39 25.54
N LEU A 350 34.19 6.61 25.72
CA LEU A 350 34.11 5.22 25.31
C LEU A 350 33.13 5.11 24.16
N VAL A 351 33.56 4.50 23.06
CA VAL A 351 32.75 4.35 21.85
C VAL A 351 32.71 2.89 21.45
N GLU A 352 31.50 2.37 21.24
CA GLU A 352 31.29 1.06 20.64
C GLU A 352 30.44 1.21 19.39
N ARG A 353 30.91 0.65 18.27
CA ARG A 353 30.23 0.64 16.98
C ARG A 353 29.84 -0.79 16.62
N ARG A 354 28.66 -0.97 16.05
CA ARG A 354 28.25 -2.23 15.41
C ARG A 354 27.84 -1.95 13.98
N TYR A 355 28.43 -2.67 13.06
CA TYR A 355 28.19 -2.61 11.63
C TYR A 355 27.35 -3.81 11.16
N ASP A 356 27.38 -4.93 11.89
CA ASP A 356 26.77 -6.20 11.45
C ASP A 356 25.77 -6.77 12.46
N SER A 357 26.04 -6.60 13.75
CA SER A 357 25.33 -7.30 14.82
C SER A 357 24.34 -6.38 15.53
N TRP A 358 23.23 -6.96 16.00
CA TRP A 358 22.31 -6.28 16.90
C TRP A 358 22.89 -6.35 18.32
N PRO A 359 23.32 -5.23 18.92
CA PRO A 359 24.00 -5.27 20.20
C PRO A 359 23.03 -5.57 21.35
N LYS A 360 23.51 -6.32 22.37
CA LYS A 360 22.73 -6.65 23.58
C LYS A 360 22.29 -5.43 24.40
N TRP A 361 22.95 -4.29 24.22
CA TRP A 361 22.60 -3.04 24.90
C TRP A 361 21.52 -2.23 24.17
N TRP A 362 21.13 -2.63 22.95
CA TRP A 362 20.02 -2.03 22.23
C TRP A 362 18.77 -2.87 22.43
N ALA A 363 17.72 -2.27 22.99
CA ALA A 363 16.48 -2.97 23.24
C ALA A 363 15.78 -3.34 21.92
N ASP A 364 15.37 -4.60 21.81
CA ASP A 364 14.48 -5.10 20.77
C ASP A 364 13.06 -5.19 21.38
N ASP A 365 12.15 -4.38 20.86
CA ASP A 365 10.74 -4.42 21.24
C ASP A 365 9.91 -5.36 20.35
N GLY A 366 10.53 -6.01 19.35
CA GLY A 366 9.91 -6.89 18.38
C GLY A 366 9.04 -6.18 17.34
N VAL A 367 8.97 -4.85 17.40
CA VAL A 367 8.09 -4.00 16.59
C VAL A 367 8.90 -3.04 15.72
N SER A 368 10.01 -2.53 16.26
CA SER A 368 10.86 -1.53 15.62
C SER A 368 12.32 -1.99 15.59
N GLY A 369 12.95 -1.77 14.44
CA GLY A 369 14.33 -2.20 14.20
C GLY A 369 14.82 -1.67 12.87
N PRO A 370 15.97 -2.15 12.38
CA PRO A 370 16.47 -1.76 11.09
C PRO A 370 15.60 -2.30 9.95
N TRP A 371 15.17 -1.42 9.06
CA TRP A 371 14.27 -1.79 7.97
C TRP A 371 15.08 -2.51 6.90
N ARG A 372 14.55 -3.63 6.40
CA ARG A 372 15.29 -4.51 5.48
C ARG A 372 15.70 -3.81 4.18
N THR A 373 14.90 -2.89 3.66
CA THR A 373 15.25 -2.06 2.49
C THR A 373 16.44 -1.14 2.76
N ASN A 374 16.48 -0.54 3.96
CA ASN A 374 17.57 0.35 4.38
C ASN A 374 18.85 -0.44 4.67
N LEU A 375 18.72 -1.64 5.25
CA LEU A 375 19.83 -2.57 5.42
C LEU A 375 20.38 -3.04 4.07
N GLN A 376 19.52 -3.31 3.08
CA GLN A 376 19.94 -3.71 1.73
C GLN A 376 20.80 -2.62 1.09
N GLU A 377 20.34 -1.37 1.11
CA GLU A 377 21.14 -0.23 0.62
C GLU A 377 22.49 -0.11 1.34
N GLU A 378 22.48 -0.24 2.67
CA GLU A 378 23.71 -0.16 3.46
C GLU A 378 24.68 -1.31 3.16
N MET A 379 24.18 -2.55 2.97
CA MET A 379 25.04 -3.70 2.63
C MET A 379 25.53 -3.65 1.19
N ASP A 380 24.74 -3.13 0.25
CA ASP A 380 25.14 -2.99 -1.15
C ASP A 380 26.25 -1.96 -1.35
N GLY A 381 26.32 -0.94 -0.49
CA GLY A 381 27.43 0.00 -0.43
C GLY A 381 28.75 -0.60 0.07
N ARG A 382 28.76 -1.82 0.64
CA ARG A 382 29.96 -2.47 1.19
C ARG A 382 30.62 -3.40 0.19
N ALA A 383 31.94 -3.53 0.27
CA ALA A 383 32.65 -4.60 -0.44
C ALA A 383 32.22 -5.97 0.11
N ALA A 384 32.14 -6.99 -0.76
CA ALA A 384 31.53 -8.28 -0.45
C ALA A 384 32.08 -8.97 0.82
N GLN A 385 33.39 -8.89 1.06
CA GLN A 385 34.02 -9.48 2.26
C GLN A 385 33.64 -8.82 3.59
N TRP A 386 32.97 -7.66 3.55
CA TRP A 386 32.50 -6.90 4.73
C TRP A 386 30.98 -6.96 4.90
N ARG A 387 30.32 -7.80 4.11
CA ARG A 387 28.89 -8.09 4.24
C ARG A 387 28.74 -9.29 5.19
N PRO A 388 27.97 -9.17 6.27
CA PRO A 388 27.74 -10.28 7.18
C PRO A 388 26.88 -11.36 6.52
N GLU A 389 26.97 -12.59 7.03
CA GLU A 389 26.28 -13.78 6.49
C GLU A 389 24.75 -13.62 6.39
N TRP A 390 24.13 -12.81 7.26
CA TRP A 390 22.69 -12.55 7.23
C TRP A 390 22.27 -11.68 6.04
N THR A 391 23.19 -11.05 5.30
CA THR A 391 22.88 -10.22 4.12
C THR A 391 22.08 -11.01 3.07
N ARG A 392 22.30 -12.32 2.95
CA ARG A 392 21.51 -13.19 2.06
C ARG A 392 20.03 -13.26 2.40
N LEU A 393 19.66 -12.95 3.65
CA LEU A 393 18.28 -12.90 4.10
C LEU A 393 17.59 -11.59 3.68
N LEU A 394 18.32 -10.60 3.19
CA LEU A 394 17.75 -9.37 2.68
C LEU A 394 17.11 -9.54 1.30
N ASP A 395 17.45 -10.62 0.57
CA ASP A 395 16.85 -10.94 -0.73
C ASP A 395 15.32 -11.09 -0.59
N PRO A 396 14.51 -10.30 -1.32
CA PRO A 396 13.05 -10.45 -1.35
C PRO A 396 12.59 -11.87 -1.67
N GLU A 397 13.36 -12.65 -2.44
CA GLU A 397 13.04 -14.04 -2.80
C GLU A 397 12.88 -14.95 -1.59
N VAL A 398 13.54 -14.64 -0.46
CA VAL A 398 13.43 -15.42 0.78
C VAL A 398 12.00 -15.44 1.32
N ALA A 399 11.21 -14.40 1.06
CA ALA A 399 9.81 -14.33 1.47
C ALA A 399 8.89 -15.26 0.67
N TYR A 400 9.34 -15.80 -0.46
CA TYR A 400 8.48 -16.54 -1.39
C TYR A 400 8.85 -18.01 -1.44
N LYS A 401 7.85 -18.85 -1.70
CA LYS A 401 8.04 -20.26 -2.06
C LYS A 401 7.32 -20.58 -3.37
N PRO A 402 7.88 -21.48 -4.20
CA PRO A 402 7.14 -22.04 -5.31
C PRO A 402 5.87 -22.73 -4.81
N ALA A 403 4.76 -22.52 -5.51
CA ALA A 403 3.53 -23.28 -5.36
C ALA A 403 3.14 -23.85 -6.73
N GLY A 404 3.04 -25.18 -6.78
CA GLY A 404 2.50 -25.90 -7.94
C GLY A 404 0.97 -25.84 -7.99
N GLN A 405 0.42 -26.55 -8.98
CA GLN A 405 -1.02 -26.69 -9.14
C GLN A 405 -1.72 -27.31 -7.94
#